data_AF-A0A8B2HWJ5-F1
#
_entry.id   AF-A0A8B2HWJ5-F1
#
_cell.length_a   1.000
_cell.length_b   1.000
_cell.length_c   1.000
_cell.angle_alpha   90.00
_cell.angle_beta   90.00
_cell.angle_gamma   90.00
#
_symmetry.space_group_name_H-M   'P 1'
#
loop_
_entity.id
_entity.type
_entity.pdbx_description
1 polymer ?
#
loop_
_entity_poly.entity_id
_entity_poly.type
_entity_poly.pdbx_seq_one_letter_code
_entity_poly.pdbx_strand_id
1 'polypeptide(L)'
;MTKTSIVALFTIVVLVAGTLAGPIAFLQPADAMKSKGNDLRETGSKKVCGDRLCSEVPKMTKSAEKKKEEVKKEKKSVESEKAKDAPKKDDKAETMEKAKTAMAQSTRHARTVTGSIVSSVDPGVGHESHQLAIILPPSDKIYRGQLTYSATENVQLVVLNGPLKEGMDKGQAIWTPDGKTKFGLTFVDNQNSAGVFQFTGNALAVHTKKTTPFTVTYSVSYTEHVVDNQKILRGTTTSKQDPGQGHEAHQLAVILPPREQPYSGHLTYDASEPIQLVSLIGPVSPKHMQGQPTWSPDGKTHYALVFVDPKKSSGSWVFSGNALAIHTMNETPFTVSYAVVLTE
;
A
#
# COMPACT_ATOMS: atom_id res chain seq x y z
N MET A 1 -8.77 -72.52 -15.58
CA MET A 1 -7.56 -72.64 -14.75
C MET A 1 -7.32 -71.30 -14.07
N THR A 2 -7.33 -71.30 -12.72
CA THR A 2 -6.76 -70.32 -11.73
C THR A 2 -7.07 -68.83 -11.94
N LYS A 3 -8.01 -68.16 -11.22
CA LYS A 3 -8.01 -67.73 -9.78
C LYS A 3 -6.62 -67.19 -9.35
N THR A 4 -6.43 -66.01 -8.76
CA THR A 4 -7.10 -65.45 -7.57
C THR A 4 -6.68 -63.98 -7.35
N SER A 5 -7.61 -63.15 -6.88
CA SER A 5 -7.39 -61.81 -6.31
C SER A 5 -6.56 -61.86 -5.02
N ILE A 6 -5.68 -60.88 -4.77
CA ILE A 6 -5.20 -60.57 -3.42
C ILE A 6 -5.32 -59.06 -3.18
N VAL A 7 -6.22 -58.75 -2.27
CA VAL A 7 -6.44 -57.47 -1.59
C VAL A 7 -5.38 -57.35 -0.49
N ALA A 8 -4.64 -56.24 -0.44
CA ALA A 8 -3.80 -55.91 0.70
C ALA A 8 -4.49 -54.81 1.54
N LEU A 9 -5.21 -55.26 2.57
CA LEU A 9 -5.58 -54.47 3.74
C LEU A 9 -4.32 -54.23 4.57
N PHE A 10 -3.94 -52.97 4.81
CA PHE A 10 -3.06 -52.63 5.92
C PHE A 10 -3.87 -52.07 7.08
N THR A 11 -3.90 -52.87 8.14
CA THR A 11 -4.55 -52.70 9.42
C THR A 11 -3.88 -51.61 10.26
N ILE A 12 -4.70 -50.70 10.77
CA ILE A 12 -4.40 -49.80 11.89
C ILE A 12 -4.64 -50.59 13.19
N VAL A 13 -3.61 -50.74 14.04
CA VAL A 13 -3.76 -51.04 15.47
C VAL A 13 -2.76 -50.22 16.29
N VAL A 14 -3.31 -49.69 17.37
CA VAL A 14 -2.89 -48.70 18.37
C VAL A 14 -1.97 -49.31 19.47
N LEU A 15 -1.08 -48.49 20.07
CA LEU A 15 -0.88 -48.23 21.52
C LEU A 15 0.55 -47.69 21.78
N VAL A 16 0.74 -46.43 22.21
CA VAL A 16 0.67 -45.87 23.59
C VAL A 16 1.60 -46.56 24.59
N ALA A 17 2.70 -45.88 24.95
CA ALA A 17 3.13 -45.54 26.32
C ALA A 17 4.64 -45.20 26.37
N GLY A 18 4.99 -44.03 26.90
CA GLY A 18 6.39 -43.64 27.10
C GLY A 18 6.51 -42.26 27.74
N THR A 19 6.35 -42.21 29.05
CA THR A 19 6.47 -41.04 29.93
C THR A 19 7.93 -40.60 30.18
N LEU A 20 8.12 -39.27 30.27
CA LEU A 20 9.04 -38.54 31.17
C LEU A 20 10.57 -38.70 30.99
N ALA A 21 11.20 -37.66 30.44
CA ALA A 21 12.43 -37.05 30.98
C ALA A 21 12.69 -35.71 30.28
N GLY A 22 12.53 -34.59 31.00
CA GLY A 22 12.96 -33.27 30.54
C GLY A 22 14.45 -33.04 30.78
N PRO A 23 14.99 -31.95 30.22
CA PRO A 23 15.74 -31.02 31.04
C PRO A 23 15.15 -29.61 30.98
N ILE A 24 15.04 -29.03 32.17
CA ILE A 24 14.70 -27.65 32.46
C ILE A 24 15.79 -26.76 31.83
N ALA A 25 15.43 -26.01 30.80
CA ALA A 25 16.20 -24.87 30.34
C ALA A 25 15.66 -23.61 31.03
N PHE A 26 16.53 -23.01 31.85
CA PHE A 26 16.37 -21.73 32.50
C PHE A 26 15.94 -20.64 31.50
N LEU A 27 14.68 -20.21 31.59
CA LEU A 27 14.25 -18.92 31.04
C LEU A 27 14.61 -17.84 32.07
N GLN A 28 15.59 -17.00 31.77
CA GLN A 28 15.76 -15.72 32.45
C GLN A 28 14.69 -14.75 31.92
N PRO A 29 13.80 -14.20 32.76
CA PRO A 29 13.04 -13.03 32.38
C PRO A 29 13.99 -11.82 32.39
N ALA A 30 14.24 -11.25 31.22
CA ALA A 30 14.83 -9.92 31.14
C ALA A 30 13.75 -8.91 31.57
N ASP A 31 13.80 -8.48 32.83
CA ASP A 31 13.10 -7.29 33.30
C ASP A 31 13.67 -6.07 32.57
N ALA A 32 12.95 -5.61 31.54
CA ALA A 32 13.17 -4.29 30.99
C ALA A 32 12.74 -3.26 32.05
N MET A 33 13.73 -2.61 32.66
CA MET A 33 13.55 -1.48 33.57
C MET A 33 12.50 -0.50 33.03
N LYS A 34 11.42 -0.34 33.78
CA LYS A 34 10.52 0.81 33.64
C LYS A 34 11.34 2.07 33.88
N SER A 35 11.59 2.82 32.81
CA SER A 35 12.00 4.21 32.89
C SER A 35 11.00 4.95 33.78
N LYS A 36 11.47 5.49 34.92
CA LYS A 36 10.77 6.51 35.70
C LYS A 36 10.68 7.79 34.85
N GLY A 37 9.71 7.82 33.94
CA GLY A 37 9.27 9.06 33.31
C GLY A 37 8.37 9.81 34.28
N ASN A 38 8.75 11.02 34.65
CA ASN A 38 7.88 11.92 35.41
C ASN A 38 6.60 12.17 34.61
N ASP A 39 5.45 11.91 35.22
CA ASP A 39 4.15 12.37 34.74
C ASP A 39 4.15 13.91 34.70
N LEU A 40 4.29 14.47 33.50
CA LEU A 40 3.97 15.87 33.24
C LEU A 40 2.72 15.92 32.36
N ARG A 41 1.56 15.84 32.99
CA ARG A 41 0.32 16.39 32.44
C ARG A 41 0.36 17.91 32.61
N GLU A 42 1.05 18.59 31.69
CA GLU A 42 0.92 20.05 31.51
C GLU A 42 0.73 20.34 30.01
N THR A 43 -0.51 20.30 29.55
CA THR A 43 -0.88 20.96 28.30
C THR A 43 -0.90 22.47 28.53
N GLY A 44 0.04 23.20 27.93
CA GLY A 44 0.09 24.68 27.98
C GLY A 44 1.35 25.28 28.59
N SER A 45 2.42 24.50 28.82
CA SER A 45 3.69 25.03 29.32
C SER A 45 4.53 25.67 28.20
N LYS A 46 4.99 26.91 28.42
CA LYS A 46 5.87 27.70 27.52
C LYS A 46 7.29 27.12 27.35
N LYS A 47 7.58 25.94 27.90
CA LYS A 47 8.96 25.46 28.08
C LYS A 47 9.43 24.38 27.12
N VAL A 48 8.59 23.93 26.18
CA VAL A 48 9.00 23.04 25.09
C VAL A 48 8.26 23.44 23.81
N CYS A 49 8.91 24.27 22.99
CA CYS A 49 8.48 24.52 21.61
C CYS A 49 9.66 24.20 20.70
N GLY A 50 9.50 23.19 19.85
CA GLY A 50 10.43 22.94 18.76
C GLY A 50 10.43 24.12 17.78
N ASP A 51 11.58 24.36 17.16
CA ASP A 51 12.02 25.58 16.46
C ASP A 51 11.14 26.13 15.31
N ARG A 52 9.88 25.74 15.17
CA ARG A 52 9.01 26.15 14.06
C ARG A 52 7.58 26.56 14.43
N LEU A 53 7.23 26.71 15.70
CA LEU A 53 5.84 27.03 16.10
C LEU A 53 5.63 28.29 16.95
N CYS A 54 6.65 29.15 17.11
CA CYS A 54 6.50 30.42 17.85
C CYS A 54 6.83 31.64 17.00
N SER A 55 6.16 31.82 15.87
CA SER A 55 6.06 33.13 15.23
C SER A 55 4.82 33.83 15.77
N GLU A 56 5.03 34.89 16.56
CA GLU A 56 3.96 35.74 17.09
C GLU A 56 3.17 36.37 15.94
N VAL A 57 1.85 36.27 16.01
CA VAL A 57 0.94 36.96 15.07
C VAL A 57 0.98 38.46 15.39
N PRO A 58 1.36 39.35 14.44
CA PRO A 58 1.28 40.77 14.68
C PRO A 58 -0.18 41.22 14.77
N LYS A 59 -0.56 41.87 15.87
CA LYS A 59 -1.83 42.59 16.00
C LYS A 59 -1.83 43.77 15.03
N MET A 60 -2.60 43.72 13.95
CA MET A 60 -2.95 44.91 13.18
C MET A 60 -4.20 45.58 13.73
N THR A 61 -3.99 46.83 14.09
CA THR A 61 -4.93 47.86 14.56
C THR A 61 -5.97 48.23 13.49
N LYS A 62 -7.20 48.46 13.96
CA LYS A 62 -8.29 49.14 13.23
C LYS A 62 -7.88 50.56 12.83
N SER A 63 -8.16 50.96 11.59
CA SER A 63 -8.45 52.36 11.25
C SER A 63 -9.48 52.41 10.11
N ALA A 64 -10.24 53.49 10.10
CA ALA A 64 -11.59 53.61 9.55
C ALA A 64 -11.65 54.17 8.11
N GLU A 65 -12.83 54.01 7.51
CA GLU A 65 -13.40 54.66 6.33
C GLU A 65 -13.01 56.14 6.08
N LYS A 66 -12.75 56.48 4.80
CA LYS A 66 -13.53 57.49 4.04
C LYS A 66 -13.09 57.68 2.58
N LYS A 67 -14.07 57.48 1.67
CA LYS A 67 -14.55 58.33 0.55
C LYS A 67 -13.80 58.52 -0.79
N LYS A 68 -14.65 58.42 -1.86
CA LYS A 68 -14.70 59.03 -3.21
C LYS A 68 -13.84 58.36 -4.29
N GLU A 69 -14.37 57.76 -5.37
CA GLU A 69 -15.30 58.21 -6.44
C GLU A 69 -14.67 59.21 -7.44
N GLU A 70 -14.82 58.90 -8.74
CA GLU A 70 -14.25 59.53 -9.97
C GLU A 70 -12.77 59.17 -10.27
N VAL A 71 -12.36 58.67 -11.45
CA VAL A 71 -12.67 59.09 -12.82
C VAL A 71 -12.64 57.89 -13.78
N LYS A 72 -13.65 57.80 -14.64
CA LYS A 72 -13.75 56.92 -15.81
C LYS A 72 -13.52 57.80 -17.05
N LYS A 73 -12.81 57.26 -18.05
CA LYS A 73 -12.67 57.71 -19.46
C LYS A 73 -11.37 58.45 -19.83
N GLU A 74 -10.45 57.69 -20.40
CA GLU A 74 -9.76 57.87 -21.68
C GLU A 74 -8.91 56.58 -21.82
N LYS A 75 -8.80 55.84 -22.92
CA LYS A 75 -9.10 56.09 -24.33
C LYS A 75 -9.15 54.70 -24.98
N LYS A 76 -10.31 54.35 -25.53
CA LYS A 76 -10.49 53.21 -26.44
C LYS A 76 -10.31 53.76 -27.85
N SER A 77 -9.12 53.61 -28.42
CA SER A 77 -8.86 53.73 -29.87
C SER A 77 -7.39 53.42 -30.13
N VAL A 78 -7.08 52.18 -30.52
CA VAL A 78 -6.34 51.80 -31.74
C VAL A 78 -6.39 50.27 -31.75
N GLU A 79 -7.47 49.73 -32.32
CA GLU A 79 -7.54 48.37 -32.82
C GLU A 79 -7.37 48.50 -34.34
N SER A 80 -6.16 48.24 -34.85
CA SER A 80 -5.84 47.78 -36.21
C SER A 80 -4.38 48.10 -36.53
N GLU A 81 -3.51 47.09 -36.45
CA GLU A 81 -2.28 46.87 -37.24
C GLU A 81 -1.19 46.13 -36.45
N LYS A 82 -1.34 44.80 -36.35
CA LYS A 82 -0.29 43.81 -36.67
C LYS A 82 -0.80 42.41 -36.32
N ALA A 83 -1.70 41.91 -37.17
CA ALA A 83 -1.72 40.49 -37.46
C ALA A 83 -0.44 40.17 -38.24
N LYS A 84 0.55 39.57 -37.56
CA LYS A 84 1.65 38.73 -38.11
C LYS A 84 2.56 38.33 -36.96
N ASP A 85 2.11 37.38 -36.16
CA ASP A 85 2.98 36.34 -35.60
C ASP A 85 2.10 35.15 -35.24
N ALA A 86 1.98 34.22 -36.19
CA ALA A 86 1.48 32.89 -35.88
C ALA A 86 2.55 32.20 -35.02
N PRO A 87 2.20 31.54 -33.90
CA PRO A 87 3.19 30.79 -33.13
C PRO A 87 3.80 29.73 -34.05
N LYS A 88 5.14 29.67 -34.11
CA LYS A 88 5.83 28.61 -34.85
C LYS A 88 5.37 27.27 -34.28
N LYS A 89 5.27 26.28 -35.16
CA LYS A 89 4.75 24.92 -34.88
C LYS A 89 5.45 24.23 -33.69
N ASP A 90 6.64 24.70 -33.33
CA ASP A 90 7.50 24.17 -32.27
C ASP A 90 7.10 24.68 -30.87
N ASP A 91 6.62 25.92 -30.75
CA ASP A 91 6.24 26.49 -29.44
C ASP A 91 4.99 25.83 -28.85
N LYS A 92 4.07 25.38 -29.71
CA LYS A 92 2.86 24.66 -29.27
C LYS A 92 3.18 23.25 -28.75
N ALA A 93 4.18 22.60 -29.34
CA ALA A 93 4.66 21.30 -28.87
C ALA A 93 5.40 21.46 -27.53
N GLU A 94 6.26 22.48 -27.40
CA GLU A 94 6.97 22.78 -26.15
C GLU A 94 6.03 23.26 -25.04
N THR A 95 5.00 24.03 -25.38
CA THR A 95 3.97 24.46 -24.41
C THR A 95 3.08 23.30 -23.98
N MET A 96 2.77 22.36 -24.87
CA MET A 96 2.05 21.12 -24.51
C MET A 96 2.92 20.14 -23.73
N GLU A 97 4.24 20.11 -23.97
CA GLU A 97 5.20 19.31 -23.22
C GLU A 97 5.39 19.90 -21.81
N LYS A 98 5.57 21.22 -21.69
CA LYS A 98 5.55 21.93 -20.39
C LYS A 98 4.21 21.83 -19.69
N ALA A 99 3.08 21.83 -20.39
CA ALA A 99 1.77 21.61 -19.77
C ALA A 99 1.56 20.16 -19.34
N LYS A 100 2.07 19.16 -20.09
CA LYS A 100 2.10 17.76 -19.66
C LYS A 100 3.02 17.57 -18.46
N THR A 101 4.18 18.21 -18.44
CA THR A 101 5.13 18.19 -17.33
C THR A 101 4.57 18.94 -16.11
N ALA A 102 3.86 20.06 -16.29
CA ALA A 102 3.17 20.78 -15.23
C ALA A 102 1.94 20.03 -14.70
N MET A 103 1.20 19.32 -15.54
CA MET A 103 0.11 18.42 -15.12
C MET A 103 0.66 17.15 -14.44
N ALA A 104 1.78 16.61 -14.92
CA ALA A 104 2.52 15.55 -14.23
C ALA A 104 3.12 16.02 -12.91
N GLN A 105 3.48 17.31 -12.77
CA GLN A 105 3.93 17.93 -11.52
C GLN A 105 2.78 18.32 -10.57
N SER A 106 1.56 18.53 -11.10
CA SER A 106 0.34 18.83 -10.32
C SER A 106 -0.07 17.69 -9.37
N THR A 107 0.53 16.50 -9.53
CA THR A 107 0.32 15.28 -8.73
C THR A 107 1.05 15.24 -7.37
N ARG A 108 1.89 16.23 -7.05
CA ARG A 108 2.79 16.14 -5.86
C ARG A 108 2.24 16.74 -4.56
N HIS A 109 1.08 17.38 -4.57
CA HIS A 109 0.56 18.02 -3.36
C HIS A 109 -0.25 17.00 -2.55
N ALA A 110 0.22 16.70 -1.34
CA ALA A 110 -0.52 15.90 -0.39
C ALA A 110 -1.84 16.60 -0.05
N ARG A 111 -2.94 15.87 -0.16
CA ARG A 111 -4.28 16.29 0.26
C ARG A 111 -4.63 15.60 1.55
N THR A 112 -5.33 16.29 2.43
CA THR A 112 -5.88 15.71 3.65
C THR A 112 -7.38 15.92 3.69
N VAL A 113 -8.11 14.85 3.95
CA VAL A 113 -9.57 14.85 4.11
C VAL A 113 -9.90 14.19 5.43
N THR A 114 -10.77 14.82 6.22
CA THR A 114 -11.30 14.27 7.47
C THR A 114 -12.80 14.18 7.37
N GLY A 115 -13.41 13.18 8.00
CA GLY A 115 -14.86 13.03 7.98
C GLY A 115 -15.38 11.93 8.87
N SER A 116 -16.69 11.79 8.88
CA SER A 116 -17.39 10.65 9.47
C SER A 116 -18.43 10.15 8.46
N ILE A 117 -18.47 8.84 8.24
CA ILE A 117 -19.38 8.19 7.29
C ILE A 117 -20.12 7.07 8.02
N VAL A 118 -21.44 7.02 7.84
CA VAL A 118 -22.24 5.83 8.14
C VAL A 118 -22.18 4.92 6.93
N SER A 119 -21.86 3.65 7.12
CA SER A 119 -21.78 2.69 6.04
C SER A 119 -23.14 2.45 5.36
N SER A 120 -23.10 1.97 4.14
CA SER A 120 -24.26 1.44 3.42
C SER A 120 -24.02 0.00 3.01
N VAL A 121 -25.05 -0.67 2.48
CA VAL A 121 -24.89 -1.98 1.84
C VAL A 121 -23.79 -1.91 0.78
N ASP A 122 -22.87 -2.88 0.79
CA ASP A 122 -21.80 -2.98 -0.21
C ASP A 122 -22.43 -3.22 -1.60
N PRO A 123 -22.20 -2.34 -2.59
CA PRO A 123 -22.80 -2.49 -3.90
C PRO A 123 -22.09 -3.55 -4.78
N GLY A 124 -21.00 -4.14 -4.30
CA GLY A 124 -20.30 -5.21 -5.02
C GLY A 124 -21.17 -6.45 -5.16
N VAL A 125 -21.23 -7.01 -6.38
CA VAL A 125 -21.92 -8.29 -6.63
C VAL A 125 -21.34 -9.38 -5.72
N GLY A 126 -22.21 -10.06 -4.96
CA GLY A 126 -21.85 -11.08 -3.96
C GLY A 126 -21.53 -10.52 -2.57
N HIS A 127 -21.63 -9.21 -2.35
CA HIS A 127 -21.39 -8.55 -1.06
C HIS A 127 -22.67 -7.92 -0.48
N GLU A 128 -23.85 -8.31 -0.96
CA GLU A 128 -25.13 -7.67 -0.63
C GLU A 128 -25.53 -7.80 0.86
N SER A 129 -24.91 -8.73 1.59
CA SER A 129 -25.07 -8.90 3.04
C SER A 129 -24.03 -8.14 3.87
N HIS A 130 -23.12 -7.40 3.23
CA HIS A 130 -22.04 -6.68 3.87
C HIS A 130 -22.31 -5.17 3.91
N GLN A 131 -21.48 -4.45 4.67
CA GLN A 131 -21.51 -2.99 4.71
C GLN A 131 -20.17 -2.40 4.26
N LEU A 132 -20.24 -1.25 3.60
CA LEU A 132 -19.11 -0.53 3.03
C LEU A 132 -19.23 0.98 3.29
N ALA A 133 -18.12 1.61 3.63
CA ALA A 133 -17.97 3.06 3.70
C ALA A 133 -16.80 3.48 2.82
N ILE A 134 -17.09 4.13 1.69
CA ILE A 134 -16.08 4.58 0.72
C ILE A 134 -15.49 5.91 1.19
N ILE A 135 -14.20 5.92 1.54
CA ILE A 135 -13.47 7.11 1.99
C ILE A 135 -12.89 7.87 0.79
N LEU A 136 -12.23 7.15 -0.12
CA LEU A 136 -11.78 7.69 -1.41
C LEU A 136 -12.47 6.89 -2.52
N PRO A 137 -13.28 7.54 -3.37
CA PRO A 137 -14.01 6.84 -4.42
C PRO A 137 -13.06 6.32 -5.51
N PRO A 138 -13.49 5.28 -6.26
CA PRO A 138 -12.73 4.80 -7.42
C PRO A 138 -12.37 5.95 -8.38
N SER A 139 -11.10 6.02 -8.74
CA SER A 139 -10.55 7.00 -9.69
C SER A 139 -9.64 6.31 -10.73
N ASP A 140 -9.50 6.96 -11.88
CA ASP A 140 -8.48 6.68 -12.89
C ASP A 140 -7.04 6.90 -12.36
N LYS A 141 -6.88 7.67 -11.28
CA LYS A 141 -5.61 7.89 -10.58
C LYS A 141 -5.39 6.87 -9.48
N ILE A 142 -4.14 6.67 -9.11
CA ILE A 142 -3.76 5.86 -7.96
C ILE A 142 -3.50 6.80 -6.79
N TYR A 143 -4.13 6.54 -5.66
CA TYR A 143 -3.85 7.20 -4.40
C TYR A 143 -2.69 6.49 -3.72
N ARG A 144 -1.79 7.26 -3.12
CA ARG A 144 -0.83 6.78 -2.13
C ARG A 144 -0.99 7.61 -0.88
N GLY A 145 -1.17 6.98 0.27
CA GLY A 145 -1.40 7.75 1.47
C GLY A 145 -1.50 6.94 2.75
N GLN A 146 -1.93 7.62 3.79
CA GLN A 146 -2.16 7.09 5.12
C GLN A 146 -3.58 7.41 5.56
N LEU A 147 -4.31 6.37 5.94
CA LEU A 147 -5.58 6.45 6.67
C LEU A 147 -5.30 6.38 8.17
N THR A 148 -5.94 7.25 8.95
CA THR A 148 -6.14 7.09 10.39
C THR A 148 -7.64 7.01 10.62
N TYR A 149 -8.12 6.00 11.35
CA TYR A 149 -9.55 5.76 11.51
C TYR A 149 -9.93 5.26 12.90
N SER A 150 -11.19 5.47 13.25
CA SER A 150 -11.90 4.82 14.36
C SER A 150 -13.33 4.53 13.94
N ALA A 151 -13.79 3.31 14.17
CA ALA A 151 -15.09 2.80 13.81
C ALA A 151 -15.84 2.29 15.04
N THR A 152 -17.17 2.22 14.93
CA THR A 152 -18.05 1.73 16.01
C THR A 152 -17.96 0.22 16.23
N GLU A 153 -17.24 -0.50 15.36
CA GLU A 153 -16.99 -1.94 15.45
C GLU A 153 -15.66 -2.31 14.79
N ASN A 154 -15.27 -3.58 14.90
CA ASN A 154 -14.12 -4.11 14.16
C ASN A 154 -14.42 -4.12 12.66
N VAL A 155 -13.47 -3.62 11.87
CA VAL A 155 -13.64 -3.42 10.42
C VAL A 155 -12.48 -4.00 9.63
N GLN A 156 -12.75 -4.25 8.35
CA GLN A 156 -11.78 -4.63 7.34
C GLN A 156 -11.45 -3.38 6.51
N LEU A 157 -10.18 -3.18 6.16
CA LEU A 157 -9.76 -2.10 5.29
C LEU A 157 -9.70 -2.60 3.85
N VAL A 158 -10.23 -1.80 2.92
CA VAL A 158 -10.38 -2.18 1.52
C VAL A 158 -9.63 -1.19 0.65
N VAL A 159 -8.79 -1.74 -0.23
CA VAL A 159 -8.16 -0.99 -1.32
C VAL A 159 -8.58 -1.61 -2.64
N LEU A 160 -9.08 -0.79 -3.56
CA LEU A 160 -9.46 -1.24 -4.90
C LEU A 160 -8.38 -0.87 -5.90
N ASN A 161 -8.04 -1.82 -6.77
CA ASN A 161 -7.04 -1.66 -7.82
C ASN A 161 -7.69 -1.89 -9.18
N GLY A 162 -7.83 -0.85 -10.00
CA GLY A 162 -8.51 -0.99 -11.28
C GLY A 162 -8.87 0.32 -11.97
N PRO A 163 -9.78 0.29 -12.96
CA PRO A 163 -10.42 -0.91 -13.50
C PRO A 163 -9.41 -1.94 -14.06
N LEU A 164 -9.74 -3.22 -13.93
CA LEU A 164 -8.94 -4.34 -14.44
C LEU A 164 -9.15 -4.51 -15.95
N LYS A 165 -8.07 -4.85 -16.67
CA LYS A 165 -8.17 -5.28 -18.07
C LYS A 165 -8.59 -6.75 -18.14
N GLU A 166 -9.06 -7.19 -19.31
CA GLU A 166 -9.41 -8.59 -19.54
C GLU A 166 -8.24 -9.53 -19.18
N GLY A 167 -8.55 -10.60 -18.44
CA GLY A 167 -7.58 -11.58 -17.98
C GLY A 167 -6.82 -11.21 -16.70
N MET A 168 -6.90 -9.96 -16.22
CA MET A 168 -6.29 -9.54 -14.94
C MET A 168 -7.11 -9.93 -13.71
N ASP A 169 -8.32 -10.45 -13.89
CA ASP A 169 -9.23 -10.89 -12.82
C ASP A 169 -8.96 -12.34 -12.36
N LYS A 170 -8.07 -13.07 -13.03
CA LYS A 170 -7.77 -14.47 -12.69
C LYS A 170 -6.93 -14.56 -11.41
N GLY A 171 -7.40 -15.36 -10.45
CA GLY A 171 -6.65 -15.71 -9.24
C GLY A 171 -6.67 -14.64 -8.14
N GLN A 172 -7.49 -13.59 -8.27
CA GLN A 172 -7.71 -12.57 -7.24
C GLN A 172 -9.17 -12.38 -6.89
N ALA A 173 -9.41 -11.88 -5.67
CA ALA A 173 -10.71 -11.35 -5.31
C ALA A 173 -11.01 -10.12 -6.18
N ILE A 174 -12.24 -10.06 -6.69
CA ILE A 174 -12.72 -8.94 -7.51
C ILE A 174 -13.91 -8.29 -6.85
N TRP A 175 -14.01 -6.98 -7.01
CA TRP A 175 -15.18 -6.19 -6.65
C TRP A 175 -15.78 -5.58 -7.91
N THR A 176 -17.08 -5.77 -8.09
CA THR A 176 -17.80 -5.33 -9.30
C THR A 176 -19.11 -4.67 -8.87
N PRO A 177 -19.19 -3.32 -8.84
CA PRO A 177 -20.38 -2.62 -8.32
C PRO A 177 -21.53 -2.54 -9.32
N ASP A 178 -21.25 -2.71 -10.62
CA ASP A 178 -22.19 -2.53 -11.74
C ASP A 178 -22.37 -3.83 -12.56
N GLY A 179 -21.82 -4.95 -12.07
CA GLY A 179 -21.76 -6.22 -12.78
C GLY A 179 -20.83 -6.26 -14.00
N LYS A 180 -20.11 -5.18 -14.33
CA LYS A 180 -19.25 -5.07 -15.54
C LYS A 180 -17.82 -4.65 -15.22
N THR A 181 -17.64 -3.58 -14.46
CA THR A 181 -16.36 -2.97 -14.13
C THR A 181 -15.71 -3.73 -12.99
N LYS A 182 -14.63 -4.45 -13.27
CA LYS A 182 -13.91 -5.25 -12.27
C LYS A 182 -12.79 -4.43 -11.64
N PHE A 183 -12.70 -4.49 -10.31
CA PHE A 183 -11.57 -3.98 -9.54
C PHE A 183 -10.92 -5.15 -8.80
N GLY A 184 -9.59 -5.19 -8.77
CA GLY A 184 -8.85 -6.07 -7.87
C GLY A 184 -9.08 -5.60 -6.44
N LEU A 185 -9.44 -6.52 -5.57
CA LEU A 185 -9.89 -6.25 -4.22
C LEU A 185 -8.81 -6.68 -3.24
N THR A 186 -8.24 -5.72 -2.51
CA THR A 186 -7.31 -6.00 -1.41
C THR A 186 -8.05 -5.80 -0.09
N PHE A 187 -8.15 -6.89 0.68
CA PHE A 187 -8.72 -6.89 2.02
C PHE A 187 -7.64 -6.97 3.08
N VAL A 188 -7.62 -6.01 4.00
CA VAL A 188 -6.75 -6.03 5.17
C VAL A 188 -7.62 -6.14 6.42
N ASP A 189 -7.66 -7.35 6.99
CA ASP A 189 -8.38 -7.62 8.24
C ASP A 189 -7.40 -7.65 9.41
N ASN A 190 -7.41 -6.58 10.19
CA ASN A 190 -6.62 -6.48 11.41
C ASN A 190 -7.42 -6.79 12.67
N GLN A 191 -8.71 -7.14 12.54
CA GLN A 191 -9.64 -7.36 13.64
C GLN A 191 -9.71 -6.19 14.64
N ASN A 192 -9.53 -4.96 14.15
CA ASN A 192 -9.47 -3.76 14.98
C ASN A 192 -10.52 -2.73 14.54
N SER A 193 -11.04 -1.97 15.49
CA SER A 193 -11.97 -0.86 15.25
C SER A 193 -11.27 0.48 15.01
N ALA A 194 -9.98 0.60 15.30
CA ALA A 194 -9.21 1.83 15.07
C ALA A 194 -7.78 1.51 14.66
N GLY A 195 -7.15 2.43 13.94
CA GLY A 195 -5.76 2.25 13.56
C GLY A 195 -5.26 3.23 12.51
N VAL A 196 -4.06 2.92 12.04
CA VAL A 196 -3.37 3.60 10.96
C VAL A 196 -3.07 2.60 9.86
N PHE A 197 -3.27 3.00 8.61
CA PHE A 197 -3.03 2.16 7.45
C PHE A 197 -2.42 2.94 6.30
N GLN A 198 -1.22 2.53 5.89
CA GLN A 198 -0.61 2.99 4.65
C GLN A 198 -1.22 2.23 3.49
N PHE A 199 -1.59 2.92 2.42
CA PHE A 199 -2.26 2.30 1.28
C PHE A 199 -1.75 2.84 -0.06
N THR A 200 -1.93 2.03 -1.09
CA THR A 200 -1.74 2.40 -2.49
C THR A 200 -2.80 1.71 -3.35
N GLY A 201 -3.63 2.49 -4.06
CA GLY A 201 -4.68 1.96 -4.94
C GLY A 201 -5.63 3.03 -5.49
N ASN A 202 -6.60 2.64 -6.30
CA ASN A 202 -7.55 3.52 -6.99
C ASN A 202 -8.77 3.93 -6.14
N ALA A 203 -9.01 3.23 -5.02
CA ALA A 203 -10.04 3.58 -4.05
C ALA A 203 -9.62 3.11 -2.65
N LEU A 204 -10.21 3.72 -1.64
CA LEU A 204 -10.04 3.34 -0.24
C LEU A 204 -11.41 3.28 0.42
N ALA A 205 -11.71 2.17 1.08
CA ALA A 205 -12.95 1.97 1.82
C ALA A 205 -12.71 1.21 3.12
N VAL A 206 -13.73 1.24 3.97
CA VAL A 206 -13.83 0.46 5.21
C VAL A 206 -15.04 -0.45 5.07
N HIS A 207 -14.92 -1.70 5.49
CA HIS A 207 -15.88 -2.76 5.23
C HIS A 207 -16.16 -3.58 6.50
N THR A 208 -17.34 -4.16 6.60
CA THR A 208 -17.64 -5.24 7.54
C THR A 208 -18.52 -6.29 6.87
N LYS A 209 -18.36 -7.55 7.28
CA LYS A 209 -19.20 -8.67 6.83
C LYS A 209 -20.59 -8.70 7.49
N LYS A 210 -20.85 -7.78 8.41
CA LYS A 210 -22.16 -7.67 9.06
C LYS A 210 -23.14 -6.94 8.17
N THR A 211 -24.43 -7.23 8.36
CA THR A 211 -25.54 -6.58 7.67
C THR A 211 -25.93 -5.23 8.30
N THR A 212 -25.50 -4.97 9.54
CA THR A 212 -25.85 -3.76 10.29
C THR A 212 -24.88 -2.62 9.98
N PRO A 213 -25.36 -1.39 9.72
CA PRO A 213 -24.49 -0.25 9.48
C PRO A 213 -23.54 0.06 10.64
N PHE A 214 -22.34 0.51 10.31
CA PHE A 214 -21.36 1.05 11.25
C PHE A 214 -21.04 2.50 10.91
N THR A 215 -20.44 3.22 11.85
CA THR A 215 -19.90 4.56 11.60
C THR A 215 -18.39 4.52 11.67
N VAL A 216 -17.72 5.16 10.71
CA VAL A 216 -16.27 5.39 10.72
C VAL A 216 -15.95 6.87 10.70
N THR A 217 -15.15 7.32 11.66
CA THR A 217 -14.49 8.62 11.65
C THR A 217 -13.06 8.45 11.15
N TYR A 218 -12.62 9.30 10.23
CA TYR A 218 -11.33 9.14 9.58
C TYR A 218 -10.61 10.47 9.31
N SER A 219 -9.30 10.35 9.14
CA SER A 219 -8.42 11.32 8.51
C SER A 219 -7.56 10.59 7.49
N VAL A 220 -7.62 11.00 6.23
CA VAL A 220 -6.81 10.42 5.15
C VAL A 220 -5.92 11.50 4.55
N SER A 221 -4.62 11.24 4.52
CA SER A 221 -3.64 12.10 3.83
C SER A 221 -3.04 11.33 2.65
N TYR A 222 -3.14 11.87 1.44
CA TYR A 222 -2.79 11.14 0.22
C TYR A 222 -2.26 12.04 -0.91
N THR A 223 -1.48 11.46 -1.81
CA THR A 223 -1.10 12.03 -3.11
C THR A 223 -1.80 11.27 -4.23
N GLU A 224 -2.14 11.98 -5.30
CA GLU A 224 -2.77 11.40 -6.50
C GLU A 224 -1.71 11.20 -7.57
N HIS A 225 -1.64 9.99 -8.11
CA HIS A 225 -0.62 9.54 -9.03
C HIS A 225 -1.28 9.22 -10.38
N VAL A 226 -0.89 9.93 -11.45
CA VAL A 226 -1.43 9.68 -12.81
C VAL A 226 -0.76 8.43 -13.36
N VAL A 227 -1.58 7.52 -13.92
CA VAL A 227 -1.15 6.21 -14.41
C VAL A 227 -0.20 6.33 -15.61
N ASP A 228 -0.31 7.41 -16.39
CA ASP A 228 0.63 7.74 -17.46
C ASP A 228 1.88 8.45 -16.91
N ASN A 229 3.06 7.95 -17.28
CA ASN A 229 4.39 8.43 -16.89
C ASN A 229 4.82 8.20 -15.43
N GLN A 230 4.07 7.44 -14.62
CA GLN A 230 4.54 7.00 -13.30
C GLN A 230 4.81 5.50 -13.27
N LYS A 231 5.87 5.11 -12.55
CA LYS A 231 6.30 3.71 -12.38
C LYS A 231 5.37 3.00 -11.38
N ILE A 232 4.10 2.87 -11.73
CA ILE A 232 3.08 2.19 -10.93
C ILE A 232 2.83 0.81 -11.53
N LEU A 233 2.98 -0.23 -10.71
CA LEU A 233 2.73 -1.61 -11.11
C LEU A 233 1.58 -2.18 -10.30
N ARG A 234 0.69 -2.91 -10.94
CA ARG A 234 -0.39 -3.62 -10.25
C ARG A 234 -0.73 -4.89 -11.01
N GLY A 235 -1.24 -5.87 -10.29
CA GLY A 235 -1.72 -7.09 -10.90
C GLY A 235 -1.85 -8.22 -9.90
N THR A 236 -2.10 -9.40 -10.46
CA THR A 236 -2.15 -10.66 -9.73
C THR A 236 -1.17 -11.60 -10.35
N THR A 237 -0.46 -12.34 -9.52
CA THR A 237 0.46 -13.37 -9.98
C THR A 237 0.35 -14.61 -9.10
N THR A 238 0.67 -15.76 -9.69
CA THR A 238 0.85 -17.02 -8.97
C THR A 238 2.35 -17.20 -8.74
N SER A 239 2.72 -17.58 -7.52
CA SER A 239 4.09 -17.89 -7.21
C SER A 239 4.60 -19.08 -8.03
N LYS A 240 5.92 -19.16 -8.15
CA LYS A 240 6.62 -20.32 -8.70
C LYS A 240 7.64 -20.80 -7.69
N GLN A 241 8.15 -22.02 -7.89
CA GLN A 241 9.26 -22.53 -7.09
C GLN A 241 10.39 -21.49 -7.04
N ASP A 242 10.89 -21.19 -5.83
CA ASP A 242 11.96 -20.23 -5.63
C ASP A 242 13.23 -20.73 -6.35
N PRO A 243 13.80 -19.97 -7.29
CA PRO A 243 14.99 -20.40 -8.02
C PRO A 243 16.28 -20.23 -7.19
N GLY A 244 16.21 -19.68 -5.98
CA GLY A 244 17.34 -19.55 -5.07
C GLY A 244 17.90 -20.91 -4.65
N GLN A 245 19.22 -21.05 -4.68
CA GLN A 245 19.88 -22.27 -4.18
C GLN A 245 19.58 -22.48 -2.70
N GLY A 246 19.11 -23.68 -2.33
CA GLY A 246 18.68 -24.02 -0.98
C GLY A 246 17.26 -23.58 -0.63
N HIS A 247 16.51 -23.02 -1.59
CA HIS A 247 15.12 -22.59 -1.44
C HIS A 247 14.16 -23.43 -2.30
N GLU A 248 14.57 -24.61 -2.76
CA GLU A 248 13.84 -25.41 -3.74
C GLU A 248 12.46 -25.88 -3.23
N ALA A 249 12.26 -25.94 -1.91
CA ALA A 249 10.96 -26.28 -1.29
C ALA A 249 10.05 -25.05 -1.09
N HIS A 250 10.48 -23.87 -1.50
CA HIS A 250 9.75 -22.62 -1.27
C HIS A 250 9.09 -22.11 -2.55
N GLN A 251 8.18 -21.14 -2.38
CA GLN A 251 7.55 -20.45 -3.49
C GLN A 251 7.85 -18.95 -3.44
N LEU A 252 8.02 -18.35 -4.63
CA LEU A 252 8.39 -16.96 -4.84
C LEU A 252 7.54 -16.33 -5.94
N ALA A 253 7.00 -15.15 -5.66
CA ALA A 253 6.35 -14.26 -6.60
C ALA A 253 7.19 -12.99 -6.75
N VAL A 254 7.94 -12.89 -7.85
CA VAL A 254 8.76 -11.70 -8.16
C VAL A 254 7.85 -10.60 -8.69
N ILE A 255 7.84 -9.46 -7.99
CA ILE A 255 7.04 -8.28 -8.34
C ILE A 255 7.87 -7.27 -9.13
N LEU A 256 9.09 -7.00 -8.65
CA LEU A 256 10.08 -6.17 -9.34
C LEU A 256 11.35 -7.00 -9.54
N PRO A 257 11.78 -7.23 -10.79
CA PRO A 257 12.95 -8.03 -11.06
C PRO A 257 14.23 -7.30 -10.60
N PRO A 258 15.31 -8.04 -10.29
CA PRO A 258 16.61 -7.46 -9.99
C PRO A 258 17.09 -6.47 -11.05
N ARG A 259 17.59 -5.31 -10.61
CA ARG A 259 18.30 -4.34 -11.45
C ARG A 259 19.39 -3.61 -10.66
N GLU A 260 20.31 -2.94 -11.35
CA GLU A 260 21.42 -2.22 -10.71
C GLU A 260 20.98 -1.07 -9.80
N GLN A 261 20.01 -0.25 -10.25
CA GLN A 261 19.50 0.85 -9.44
C GLN A 261 18.42 0.36 -8.48
N PRO A 262 18.50 0.65 -7.18
CA PRO A 262 17.45 0.22 -6.26
C PRO A 262 16.10 0.84 -6.64
N TYR A 263 15.04 0.06 -6.50
CA TYR A 263 13.69 0.58 -6.38
C TYR A 263 13.49 1.14 -4.97
N SER A 264 12.61 2.12 -4.85
CA SER A 264 11.99 2.47 -3.58
C SER A 264 10.52 2.70 -3.84
N GLY A 265 9.66 2.41 -2.87
CA GLY A 265 8.23 2.60 -3.08
C GLY A 265 7.35 2.04 -1.98
N HIS A 266 6.07 2.02 -2.29
CA HIS A 266 5.01 1.52 -1.43
C HIS A 266 4.32 0.35 -2.11
N LEU A 267 4.32 -0.80 -1.45
CA LEU A 267 3.57 -1.99 -1.82
C LEU A 267 2.30 -2.06 -0.96
N THR A 268 1.17 -2.39 -1.57
CA THR A 268 -0.01 -2.94 -0.90
C THR A 268 -0.31 -4.29 -1.54
N TYR A 269 -0.61 -5.32 -0.74
CA TYR A 269 -0.77 -6.69 -1.21
C TYR A 269 -1.88 -7.45 -0.47
N ASP A 270 -2.39 -8.49 -1.13
CA ASP A 270 -3.34 -9.47 -0.60
C ASP A 270 -3.06 -10.86 -1.21
N ALA A 271 -2.61 -11.79 -0.39
CA ALA A 271 -2.20 -13.14 -0.77
C ALA A 271 -3.19 -14.20 -0.28
N SER A 272 -3.19 -15.37 -0.93
CA SER A 272 -4.07 -16.50 -0.55
C SER A 272 -3.68 -17.19 0.76
N GLU A 273 -2.50 -16.88 1.31
CA GLU A 273 -1.97 -17.44 2.55
C GLU A 273 -1.02 -16.44 3.24
N PRO A 274 -0.60 -16.68 4.51
CA PRO A 274 0.45 -15.88 5.13
C PRO A 274 1.76 -15.94 4.35
N ILE A 275 2.42 -14.80 4.17
CA ILE A 275 3.62 -14.66 3.33
C ILE A 275 4.78 -14.00 4.09
N GLN A 276 5.95 -13.99 3.45
CA GLN A 276 7.10 -13.16 3.78
C GLN A 276 7.36 -12.17 2.64
N LEU A 277 7.70 -10.93 2.99
CA LEU A 277 8.08 -9.90 2.04
C LEU A 277 9.59 -9.89 1.88
N VAL A 278 10.06 -9.81 0.63
CA VAL A 278 11.48 -9.89 0.29
C VAL A 278 11.88 -8.69 -0.54
N SER A 279 12.95 -8.02 -0.12
CA SER A 279 13.69 -7.12 -1.00
C SER A 279 15.15 -7.55 -1.06
N LEU A 280 15.78 -7.34 -2.21
CA LEU A 280 17.17 -7.71 -2.44
C LEU A 280 18.06 -6.47 -2.44
N ILE A 281 19.25 -6.55 -1.85
CA ILE A 281 20.27 -5.50 -1.95
C ILE A 281 21.49 -6.09 -2.65
N GLY A 282 21.96 -5.48 -3.74
CA GLY A 282 23.14 -5.95 -4.44
C GLY A 282 23.15 -5.69 -5.94
N PRO A 283 24.04 -6.38 -6.70
CA PRO A 283 24.82 -7.55 -6.28
C PRO A 283 25.83 -7.29 -5.15
N VAL A 284 26.09 -8.29 -4.30
CA VAL A 284 27.10 -8.25 -3.23
C VAL A 284 28.35 -9.03 -3.62
N SER A 285 29.52 -8.51 -3.25
CA SER A 285 30.80 -9.22 -3.48
C SER A 285 31.01 -10.34 -2.44
N PRO A 286 31.81 -11.39 -2.74
CA PRO A 286 32.07 -12.50 -1.83
C PRO A 286 32.55 -12.08 -0.43
N LYS A 287 33.35 -11.00 -0.34
CA LYS A 287 33.86 -10.45 0.93
C LYS A 287 32.76 -9.87 1.83
N HIS A 288 31.61 -9.52 1.24
CA HIS A 288 30.47 -8.93 1.94
C HIS A 288 29.32 -9.92 2.16
N MET A 289 29.51 -11.21 1.85
CA MET A 289 28.50 -12.24 2.12
C MET A 289 28.56 -12.75 3.56
N GLN A 290 29.69 -12.56 4.25
CA GLN A 290 29.91 -13.12 5.58
C GLN A 290 29.03 -12.42 6.62
N GLY A 291 28.20 -13.21 7.32
CA GLY A 291 27.36 -12.72 8.42
C GLY A 291 25.98 -12.20 8.02
N GLN A 292 25.54 -12.34 6.77
CA GLN A 292 24.20 -11.96 6.33
C GLN A 292 23.56 -13.03 5.42
N PRO A 293 22.23 -13.22 5.46
CA PRO A 293 21.54 -14.10 4.53
C PRO A 293 21.68 -13.59 3.08
N THR A 294 22.00 -14.48 2.16
CA THR A 294 22.13 -14.16 0.73
C THR A 294 21.26 -15.07 -0.12
N TRP A 295 20.76 -14.53 -1.23
CA TRP A 295 20.03 -15.27 -2.24
C TRP A 295 20.80 -15.23 -3.57
N SER A 296 20.86 -16.36 -4.24
CA SER A 296 21.47 -16.49 -5.56
C SER A 296 20.66 -17.46 -6.43
N PRO A 297 20.16 -17.01 -7.59
CA PRO A 297 19.41 -17.87 -8.50
C PRO A 297 20.32 -18.69 -9.42
N ASP A 298 21.59 -18.32 -9.54
CA ASP A 298 22.55 -18.87 -10.50
C ASP A 298 23.86 -19.37 -9.85
N GLY A 299 24.02 -19.19 -8.54
CA GLY A 299 25.24 -19.52 -7.78
C GLY A 299 26.41 -18.58 -8.05
N LYS A 300 26.22 -17.52 -8.84
CA LYS A 300 27.27 -16.58 -9.23
C LYS A 300 26.95 -15.18 -8.73
N THR A 301 25.74 -14.71 -9.01
CA THR A 301 25.23 -13.41 -8.61
C THR A 301 24.54 -13.54 -7.27
N HIS A 302 25.05 -12.85 -6.26
CA HIS A 302 24.54 -12.93 -4.89
C HIS A 302 23.90 -11.59 -4.52
N TYR A 303 22.79 -11.65 -3.80
CA TYR A 303 22.11 -10.49 -3.24
C TYR A 303 21.94 -10.69 -1.74
N ALA A 304 22.09 -9.63 -0.95
CA ALA A 304 21.67 -9.65 0.44
C ALA A 304 20.15 -9.68 0.52
N LEU A 305 19.62 -10.52 1.41
CA LEU A 305 18.18 -10.65 1.63
C LEU A 305 17.71 -9.72 2.74
N VAL A 306 16.70 -8.91 2.44
CA VAL A 306 15.88 -8.21 3.42
C VAL A 306 14.55 -8.94 3.51
N PHE A 307 14.29 -9.57 4.66
CA PHE A 307 13.03 -10.26 4.94
C PHE A 307 12.19 -9.47 5.93
N VAL A 308 10.90 -9.38 5.66
CA VAL A 308 9.88 -8.96 6.63
C VAL A 308 8.84 -10.06 6.72
N ASP A 309 8.61 -10.58 7.92
CA ASP A 309 7.58 -11.57 8.19
C ASP A 309 6.40 -10.90 8.91
N PRO A 310 5.37 -10.45 8.15
CA PRO A 310 4.19 -9.82 8.73
C PRO A 310 3.29 -10.81 9.48
N LYS A 311 3.49 -12.13 9.33
CA LYS A 311 2.60 -13.19 9.81
C LYS A 311 1.15 -13.02 9.36
N LYS A 312 0.95 -12.38 8.21
CA LYS A 312 -0.35 -12.02 7.62
C LYS A 312 -0.32 -12.22 6.12
N SER A 313 -1.48 -12.46 5.53
CA SER A 313 -1.65 -12.64 4.09
C SER A 313 -1.79 -11.33 3.33
N SER A 314 -2.14 -10.23 4.00
CA SER A 314 -2.36 -8.93 3.37
C SER A 314 -1.80 -7.79 4.21
N GLY A 315 -1.52 -6.67 3.54
CA GLY A 315 -0.99 -5.48 4.19
C GLY A 315 -0.31 -4.53 3.23
N SER A 316 0.58 -3.70 3.79
CA SER A 316 1.36 -2.73 3.03
C SER A 316 2.79 -2.66 3.56
N TRP A 317 3.73 -2.31 2.67
CA TRP A 317 5.15 -2.19 3.00
C TRP A 317 5.81 -1.06 2.24
N VAL A 318 6.54 -0.20 2.97
CA VAL A 318 7.46 0.76 2.39
C VAL A 318 8.80 0.07 2.24
N PHE A 319 9.30 -0.03 1.01
CA PHE A 319 10.47 -0.84 0.69
C PHE A 319 11.53 -0.03 -0.06
N SER A 320 12.76 -0.54 -0.02
CA SER A 320 13.87 -0.10 -0.85
C SER A 320 14.79 -1.29 -1.14
N GLY A 321 15.19 -1.46 -2.39
CA GLY A 321 16.12 -2.50 -2.82
C GLY A 321 16.11 -2.76 -4.32
N ASN A 322 17.07 -3.54 -4.79
CA ASN A 322 17.30 -3.91 -6.19
C ASN A 322 16.24 -4.85 -6.78
N ALA A 323 15.45 -5.51 -5.93
CA ALA A 323 14.29 -6.32 -6.33
C ALA A 323 13.20 -6.28 -5.25
N LEU A 324 11.98 -6.67 -5.60
CA LEU A 324 10.86 -6.87 -4.69
C LEU A 324 10.18 -8.20 -5.03
N ALA A 325 9.98 -9.04 -4.03
CA ALA A 325 9.27 -10.30 -4.16
C ALA A 325 8.43 -10.60 -2.91
N ILE A 326 7.51 -11.55 -3.07
CA ILE A 326 6.71 -12.12 -1.99
C ILE A 326 7.02 -13.62 -1.98
N HIS A 327 7.25 -14.17 -0.80
CA HIS A 327 7.78 -15.51 -0.58
C HIS A 327 6.91 -16.27 0.42
N THR A 328 6.92 -17.59 0.35
CA THR A 328 6.39 -18.50 1.38
C THR A 328 7.33 -19.69 1.50
N MET A 329 7.38 -20.28 2.70
CA MET A 329 8.12 -21.52 2.95
C MET A 329 7.33 -22.77 2.53
N ASN A 330 6.08 -22.60 2.05
CA ASN A 330 5.26 -23.70 1.57
C ASN A 330 5.70 -24.14 0.17
N GLU A 331 5.55 -25.44 -0.11
CA GLU A 331 5.85 -26.02 -1.42
C GLU A 331 4.76 -25.73 -2.46
N THR A 332 3.52 -25.46 -2.01
CA THR A 332 2.36 -25.24 -2.87
C THR A 332 2.27 -23.79 -3.36
N PRO A 333 2.02 -23.54 -4.65
CA PRO A 333 1.89 -22.18 -5.14
C PRO A 333 0.77 -21.38 -4.45
N PHE A 334 1.05 -20.11 -4.16
CA PHE A 334 0.07 -19.14 -3.67
C PHE A 334 -0.25 -18.11 -4.76
N THR A 335 -1.38 -17.42 -4.62
CA THR A 335 -1.70 -16.25 -5.45
C THR A 335 -1.56 -14.97 -4.64
N VAL A 336 -1.12 -13.89 -5.29
CA VAL A 336 -1.03 -12.58 -4.66
C VAL A 336 -1.44 -11.48 -5.62
N SER A 337 -2.27 -10.58 -5.11
CA SER A 337 -2.67 -9.35 -5.76
C SER A 337 -1.90 -8.20 -5.14
N TYR A 338 -1.40 -7.28 -5.95
CA TYR A 338 -0.55 -6.20 -5.49
C TYR A 338 -0.75 -4.91 -6.26
N ALA A 339 -0.39 -3.81 -5.59
CA ALA A 339 -0.15 -2.51 -6.20
C ALA A 339 1.13 -1.91 -5.62
N VAL A 340 1.98 -1.36 -6.49
CA VAL A 340 3.28 -0.79 -6.18
C VAL A 340 3.34 0.61 -6.79
N VAL A 341 3.48 1.64 -5.97
CA VAL A 341 3.86 2.97 -6.41
C VAL A 341 5.34 3.17 -6.10
N LEU A 342 6.16 3.31 -7.15
CA LEU A 342 7.57 3.60 -7.01
C LEU A 342 7.81 5.09 -6.73
N THR A 343 8.74 5.37 -5.83
CA THR A 343 9.31 6.69 -5.58
C THR A 343 10.62 6.82 -6.34
N GLU A 344 10.80 7.95 -7.02
CA GLU A 344 12.04 8.32 -7.69
C GLU A 344 13.02 9.00 -6.74
#